data_AF-A0A843KFN1-F1
#
_entry.id   AF-A0A843KFN1-F1
#
_cell.length_a   1.000
_cell.length_b   1.000
_cell.length_c   1.000
_cell.angle_alpha   90.00
_cell.angle_beta   90.00
_cell.angle_gamma   90.00
#
_symmetry.space_group_name_H-M   'P 1'
#
loop_
_entity.id
_entity.type
_entity.pdbx_description
1 polymer ?
#
loop_
_entity_poly.entity_id
_entity_poly.type
_entity_poly.pdbx_seq_one_letter_code
_entity_poly.pdbx_strand_id
1 'polypeptide(L)' 'MHSHDLSKHDLTAHEIEHLLEHWIEHNASHSASFRERAAQVSAVSPKAAEDIEQAAALMDQSTEMLKKALQNL' A
#
# COMPACT_ATOMS: atom_id res chain seq x y z
N MET A 1 -7.73 8.83 -12.89
CA MET A 1 -6.32 8.97 -13.34
C MET A 1 -5.73 10.05 -12.44
N HIS A 2 -5.10 9.67 -11.33
CA HIS A 2 -4.50 10.64 -10.41
C HIS A 2 -3.16 11.06 -11.01
N SER A 3 -3.10 12.30 -11.53
CA SER A 3 -1.85 12.89 -12.00
C SER A 3 -0.93 13.14 -10.82
N HIS A 4 0.20 12.44 -10.76
CA HIS A 4 1.35 12.87 -9.98
C HIS A 4 2.04 14.00 -10.75
N ASP A 5 1.64 15.24 -10.47
CA ASP A 5 2.49 16.39 -10.78
C ASP A 5 3.64 16.37 -9.78
N LEU A 6 4.77 15.78 -10.20
CA LEU A 6 6.03 15.82 -9.46
C LEU A 6 6.61 17.24 -9.62
N SER A 7 6.04 18.20 -8.89
CA SER A 7 6.50 19.58 -8.91
C SER A 7 7.98 19.66 -8.52
N LYS A 8 8.74 20.52 -9.19
CA LYS A 8 10.21 20.65 -9.10
C LYS A 8 10.69 21.38 -7.83
N HIS A 9 10.22 21.00 -6.66
CA HIS A 9 10.68 21.53 -5.37
C HIS A 9 10.93 20.39 -4.39
N ASP A 10 11.96 20.55 -3.54
CA ASP A 10 12.29 19.57 -2.50
C ASP A 10 11.16 19.49 -1.47
N LEU A 11 10.79 18.30 -1.03
CA LEU A 11 9.72 18.15 -0.05
C LEU A 11 10.15 18.69 1.32
N THR A 12 9.27 19.45 1.97
CA THR A 12 9.42 19.80 3.37
C THR A 12 9.12 18.59 4.27
N ALA A 13 9.60 18.58 5.51
CA ALA A 13 9.35 17.48 6.45
C ALA A 13 7.84 17.20 6.63
N HIS A 14 7.01 18.25 6.68
CA HIS A 14 5.57 18.13 6.81
C HIS A 14 4.89 17.52 5.58
N GLU A 15 5.36 17.86 4.38
CA GLU A 15 4.87 17.23 3.14
C GLU A 15 5.27 15.76 3.06
N ILE A 16 6.45 15.40 3.56
CA ILE A 16 6.89 13.98 3.62
C ILE A 16 6.05 13.21 4.65
N GLU A 17 5.78 13.78 5.82
CA GLU A 17 4.90 13.20 6.84
C GLU A 17 3.52 12.85 6.24
N HIS A 18 2.86 13.84 5.64
CA HIS A 18 1.54 13.62 5.01
C HIS A 18 1.58 12.63 3.85
N LEU A 19 2.65 12.62 3.06
CA LEU A 19 2.82 11.64 1.99
C LEU A 19 2.91 10.22 2.54
N LEU A 20 3.71 10.01 3.59
CA LEU A 20 3.86 8.70 4.23
C LEU A 20 2.56 8.24 4.90
N GLU A 21 1.85 9.13 5.60
CA GLU A 21 0.54 8.83 6.17
C GLU A 21 -0.46 8.38 5.10
N HIS A 22 -0.52 9.11 3.99
CA HIS A 22 -1.40 8.76 2.86
C HIS A 22 -1.08 7.39 2.28
N TRP A 23 0.20 7.08 2.06
CA TRP A 23 0.61 5.78 1.54
C TRP A 23 0.34 4.64 2.52
N ILE A 24 0.54 4.86 3.83
CA ILE A 24 0.22 3.88 4.88
C ILE A 24 -1.26 3.56 4.87
N GLU A 25 -2.12 4.58 4.85
CA GLU A 25 -3.58 4.40 4.79
C GLU A 25 -4.00 3.65 3.52
N HIS A 26 -3.48 4.08 2.37
CA HIS A 26 -3.82 3.50 1.07
C HIS A 26 -3.40 2.03 0.99
N ASN A 27 -2.19 1.70 1.44
CA ASN A 27 -1.69 0.33 1.45
C ASN A 27 -2.52 -0.58 2.36
N ALA A 28 -2.92 -0.10 3.55
CA ALA A 28 -3.78 -0.86 4.47
C ALA A 28 -5.15 -1.16 3.83
N SER A 29 -5.75 -0.17 3.15
CA SER A 29 -7.01 -0.33 2.43
C SER A 29 -6.90 -1.35 1.28
N HIS A 30 -5.82 -1.29 0.50
CA HIS A 30 -5.55 -2.22 -0.59
C HIS A 30 -5.31 -3.64 -0.09
N SER A 31 -4.50 -3.80 0.95
CA SER A 31 -4.21 -5.09 1.57
C SER A 31 -5.48 -5.78 2.06
N ALA A 32 -6.38 -5.06 2.74
CA ALA A 32 -7.67 -5.60 3.17
C ALA A 32 -8.55 -5.99 1.97
N SER A 33 -8.64 -5.11 0.96
CA SER A 33 -9.43 -5.37 -0.26
C SER A 33 -8.92 -6.57 -1.05
N PHE A 34 -7.60 -6.78 -1.11
CA PHE A 34 -6.99 -7.92 -1.79
C PHE A 34 -7.43 -9.23 -1.14
N ARG A 35 -7.40 -9.32 0.20
CA ARG A 35 -7.83 -10.52 0.92
C ARG A 35 -9.32 -10.81 0.74
N GLU A 36 -10.15 -9.77 0.80
CA GLU A 36 -11.59 -9.92 0.54
C GLU A 36 -11.85 -10.50 -0.87
N ARG A 37 -11.11 -10.01 -1.87
CA ARG A 37 -11.25 -10.46 -3.26
C ARG A 37 -10.58 -11.81 -3.51
N ALA A 38 -9.50 -12.16 -2.83
CA ALA A 38 -8.87 -13.47 -2.93
C ALA A 38 -9.86 -14.60 -2.59
N ALA A 39 -10.72 -14.39 -1.57
CA ALA A 39 -11.78 -15.34 -1.22
C ALA A 39 -12.75 -15.60 -2.40
N GLN A 40 -13.11 -14.55 -3.15
CA GLN A 40 -13.98 -14.65 -4.32
C GLN A 40 -13.25 -15.31 -5.51
N VAL A 41 -11.98 -14.95 -5.71
CA VAL A 41 -11.13 -15.50 -6.78
C VAL A 41 -10.84 -16.98 -6.57
N SER A 42 -10.76 -17.46 -5.32
CA SER A 42 -10.47 -18.85 -4.98
C SER A 42 -11.49 -19.83 -5.56
N ALA A 43 -12.75 -19.39 -5.72
CA ALA A 43 -13.80 -20.19 -6.37
C ALA A 43 -13.56 -20.46 -7.86
N VAL A 44 -12.75 -19.62 -8.53
CA VAL A 44 -12.42 -19.72 -9.96
C VAL A 44 -11.01 -20.27 -10.17
N SER A 45 -10.05 -19.76 -9.40
CA SER A 45 -8.65 -20.15 -9.47
C SER A 45 -8.01 -20.06 -8.09
N PRO A 46 -7.83 -21.19 -7.40
CA PRO A 46 -7.12 -21.23 -6.12
C PRO A 46 -5.71 -20.65 -6.20
N LYS A 47 -5.00 -20.92 -7.30
CA LYS A 47 -3.63 -20.42 -7.50
C LYS A 47 -3.59 -18.90 -7.63
N ALA A 48 -4.53 -18.30 -8.36
CA ALA A 48 -4.61 -16.84 -8.46
C ALA A 48 -4.98 -16.20 -7.12
N ALA A 49 -5.84 -16.85 -6.33
CA ALA A 49 -6.17 -16.39 -4.98
C ALA A 49 -4.96 -16.41 -4.04
N GLU A 50 -4.13 -17.47 -4.09
CA GLU A 50 -2.86 -17.52 -3.35
C GLU A 50 -1.92 -16.37 -3.73
N ASP A 51 -1.78 -16.08 -5.03
CA ASP A 51 -0.91 -15.01 -5.49
C ASP A 51 -1.42 -13.62 -5.03
N ILE A 52 -2.75 -13.43 -4.96
CA ILE A 52 -3.37 -12.21 -4.42
C ILE A 52 -3.16 -12.07 -2.91
N GLU A 53 -3.30 -13.16 -2.14
CA GLU A 53 -2.98 -13.18 -0.71
C GLU A 53 -1.50 -12.82 -0.47
N GLN A 54 -0.60 -13.34 -1.30
CA GLN A 54 0.81 -13.00 -1.22
C GLN A 54 1.07 -11.52 -1.55
N ALA A 55 0.34 -10.94 -2.51
CA ALA A 55 0.40 -9.52 -2.80
C ALA A 55 -0.07 -8.67 -1.60
N ALA A 56 -1.12 -9.08 -0.89
CA ALA A 56 -1.56 -8.42 0.33
C ALA A 56 -0.49 -8.48 1.43
N ALA A 57 0.16 -9.63 1.62
CA ALA A 57 1.25 -9.77 2.58
C ALA A 57 2.46 -8.87 2.27
N LEU A 58 2.84 -8.74 1.00
CA LEU A 58 3.90 -7.82 0.57
C LEU A 58 3.51 -6.35 0.77
N MET A 59 2.23 -6.02 0.61
CA MET A 59 1.70 -4.69 0.89
C MET A 59 1.79 -4.34 2.39
N ASP A 60 1.50 -5.31 3.27
CA ASP A 60 1.68 -5.12 4.71
C ASP A 60 3.14 -4.89 5.09
N GLN A 61 4.06 -5.67 4.50
CA GLN A 61 5.49 -5.47 4.71
C GLN A 61 5.95 -4.09 4.24
N SER A 62 5.44 -3.63 3.09
CA SER A 62 5.70 -2.28 2.58
C SER A 62 5.18 -1.21 3.55
N THR A 63 3.99 -1.42 4.11
CA THR A 63 3.37 -0.54 5.11
C THR A 63 4.22 -0.42 6.38
N GLU A 64 4.78 -1.53 6.87
CA GLU A 64 5.68 -1.50 8.04
C GLU A 64 6.99 -0.75 7.75
N MET A 65 7.50 -0.82 6.53
CA MET A 65 8.68 -0.03 6.13
C MET A 65 8.35 1.47 6.05
N LEU A 66 7.16 1.85 5.59
CA LEU A 66 6.70 3.24 5.58
C LEU A 66 6.50 3.79 6.98
N LYS A 67 5.93 3.01 7.91
CA LYS A 67 5.83 3.38 9.33
C LYS A 67 7.20 3.63 9.96
N LYS A 68 8.20 2.79 9.65
CA LYS A 68 9.58 3.01 10.09
C LYS A 68 10.19 4.27 9.47
N ALA A 69 9.90 4.56 8.19
CA ALA A 69 10.34 5.80 7.56
C ALA A 69 9.77 7.02 8.28
N LEU A 70 8.46 6.99 8.60
CA LEU A 70 7.78 8.06 9.35
C LEU A 70 8.38 8.26 10.75
N GLN A 71 8.77 7.19 11.44
CA GLN A 71 9.44 7.25 12.75
C GLN A 71 10.87 7.83 12.69
N ASN A 72 11.49 7.86 11.51
CA ASN A 72 12.86 8.30 11.29
C ASN A 72 12.94 9.67 10.58
N LEU A 73 11.81 10.35 10.38
CA LEU A 73 11.77 11.76 9.99
C LEU A 73 12.21 12.66 11.15
#